data_AF-F2FAE7-F1
#
_entry.id   AF-F2FAE7-F1
#
_cell.length_a   1.000
_cell.length_b   1.000
_cell.length_c   1.000
_cell.angle_alpha   90.00
_cell.angle_beta   90.00
_cell.angle_gamma   90.00
#
_symmetry.space_group_name_H-M   'P 1'
#
loop_
_entity.id
_entity.type
_entity.pdbx_description
1 polymer ?
#
loop_
_entity_poly.entity_id
_entity_poly.type
_entity_poly.pdbx_seq_one_letter_code
_entity_poly.pdbx_strand_id
1 'polypeptide(L)' 'MPVILTSVFSAFIIFMTVFSMIRVLNIAYKREDISILQYRILTTSFIIAGICIVSILPFGYQKIYEIIL' A
#
# COMPACT_ATOMS: atom_id res chain seq x y z
N MET A 1 20.19 7.47 -9.04
CA MET A 1 19.24 6.84 -9.99
C MET A 1 18.66 5.48 -9.55
N PRO A 2 19.38 4.54 -8.90
CA PRO A 2 18.79 3.23 -8.53
C PRO A 2 17.69 3.34 -7.47
N VAL A 3 17.83 4.24 -6.49
CA VAL A 3 16.83 4.48 -5.42
C VAL A 3 15.45 4.83 -5.99
N ILE A 4 15.39 5.69 -7.00
CA ILE A 4 14.13 6.13 -7.63
C ILE A 4 13.48 4.94 -8.34
N LEU A 5 14.25 4.18 -9.12
CA LEU A 5 13.75 3.03 -9.86
C LEU A 5 13.19 1.95 -8.92
N THR A 6 13.93 1.60 -7.86
CA THR A 6 13.49 0.64 -6.84
C THR A 6 12.24 1.14 -6.11
N SER A 7 12.17 2.44 -5.81
CA SER A 7 11.00 3.05 -5.17
C SER A 7 9.75 2.97 -6.05
N VAL A 8 9.88 3.21 -7.37
CA VAL A 8 8.77 3.13 -8.32
C VAL A 8 8.25 1.70 -8.43
N PHE A 9 9.13 0.71 -8.62
CA PHE A 9 8.71 -0.69 -8.67
C PHE A 9 8.04 -1.14 -7.39
N SER A 10 8.56 -0.72 -6.24
CA SER A 10 7.98 -1.06 -4.94
C SER A 10 6.63 -0.37 -4.73
N ALA A 11 6.45 0.86 -5.21
CA ALA A 11 5.16 1.54 -5.20
C ALA A 11 4.10 0.78 -6.04
N PHE A 12 4.49 0.21 -7.19
CA PHE A 12 3.58 -0.65 -7.98
C PHE A 12 3.17 -1.90 -7.21
N ILE A 13 4.10 -2.56 -6.50
CA ILE A 13 3.79 -3.75 -5.69
C ILE A 13 2.82 -3.39 -4.56
N ILE A 14 3.07 -2.28 -3.87
CA ILE A 14 2.19 -1.79 -2.80
C ILE A 14 0.81 -1.46 -3.36
N PHE A 15 0.73 -0.80 -4.52
CA PHE A 15 -0.53 -0.49 -5.19
C PHE A 15 -1.33 -1.76 -5.52
N MET A 16 -0.69 -2.77 -6.12
CA MET A 16 -1.34 -4.05 -6.43
C MET A 16 -1.83 -4.77 -5.16
N THR A 17 -1.07 -4.66 -4.07
CA THR A 17 -1.44 -5.24 -2.77
C THR A 17 -2.68 -4.56 -2.19
N VAL A 18 -2.68 -3.22 -2.12
CA VAL A 18 -3.82 -2.44 -1.63
C VAL A 18 -5.05 -2.71 -2.49
N PHE A 19 -4.91 -2.72 -3.82
CA PHE A 19 -6.01 -3.04 -4.74
C PHE A 19 -6.59 -4.44 -4.49
N SER A 20 -5.73 -5.44 -4.27
CA SER A 20 -6.16 -6.80 -3.97
C SER A 20 -6.88 -6.89 -2.62
N MET A 21 -6.40 -6.19 -1.59
CA MET A 21 -7.08 -6.11 -0.28
C MET A 21 -8.46 -5.46 -0.41
N ILE A 22 -8.58 -4.36 -1.14
CA ILE A 22 -9.87 -3.71 -1.40
C ILE A 22 -10.82 -4.65 -2.14
N ARG A 23 -10.32 -5.44 -3.10
CA ARG A 23 -11.11 -6.45 -3.80
C ARG A 23 -11.66 -7.51 -2.84
N VAL A 24 -10.86 -7.99 -1.89
CA VAL A 24 -11.31 -8.94 -0.86
C VAL A 24 -12.36 -8.31 0.04
N LEU A 25 -12.16 -7.07 0.49
CA LEU A 25 -13.15 -6.34 1.28
C LEU A 25 -14.47 -6.15 0.52
N ASN A 26 -14.42 -5.89 -0.78
CA ASN A 26 -15.61 -5.75 -1.61
C ASN A 26 -16.38 -7.09 -1.73
N ILE A 27 -15.66 -8.21 -1.80
CA ILE A 27 -16.29 -9.54 -1.78
C ILE A 27 -16.98 -9.78 -0.42
N ALA A 28 -16.32 -9.46 0.69
CA ALA A 28 -16.91 -9.58 2.03
C ALA A 28 -18.13 -8.68 2.20
N TYR A 29 -18.08 -7.45 1.69
CA TYR A 29 -19.21 -6.53 1.70
C TYR A 29 -20.40 -7.07 0.89
N LYS A 30 -20.15 -7.60 -0.32
CA LYS A 30 -21.19 -8.21 -1.16
C LYS A 30 -21.81 -9.48 -0.57
N ARG A 31 -21.08 -10.17 0.30
CA ARG A 31 -21.58 -11.34 1.05
C ARG A 31 -22.33 -10.96 2.33
N GLU A 32 -22.44 -9.66 2.63
CA GLU A 32 -23.01 -9.12 3.86
C GLU A 32 -22.25 -9.56 5.14
N ASP A 33 -21.01 -10.06 4.98
CA ASP A 33 -20.13 -10.41 6.10
C ASP A 33 -19.66 -9.17 6.87
N ILE A 34 -19.63 -8.01 6.21
CA ILE A 34 -19.25 -6.72 6.79
C ILE A 34 -20.22 -5.60 6.41
N SER A 35 -20.45 -4.67 7.34
CA SER A 35 -21.30 -3.49 7.11
C SER A 35 -20.63 -2.49 6.15
N ILE A 36 -21.45 -1.63 5.52
CA ILE A 36 -20.97 -0.52 4.68
C ILE A 36 -20.01 0.42 5.43
N LEU A 37 -20.23 0.63 6.72
CA LEU A 37 -19.37 1.47 7.56
C LEU A 37 -17.99 0.82 7.74
N GLN A 38 -17.95 -0.47 8.09
CA GLN A 38 -16.70 -1.22 8.21
C GLN A 38 -15.95 -1.29 6.88
N TYR A 39 -16.65 -1.52 5.77
CA TYR A 39 -16.06 -1.52 4.44
C TYR A 39 -15.38 -0.18 4.12
N ARG A 40 -16.05 0.95 4.37
CA ARG A 40 -15.49 2.28 4.13
C ARG A 40 -14.28 2.57 5.02
N ILE A 41 -14.35 2.25 6.31
CA ILE A 41 -13.23 2.47 7.25
C ILE A 41 -12.01 1.64 6.85
N LEU A 42 -12.20 0.34 6.59
CA LEU A 42 -11.11 -0.56 6.22
C LEU A 42 -10.49 -0.20 4.86
N THR A 43 -11.32 0.11 3.86
CA THR A 43 -10.83 0.54 2.54
C THR A 43 -10.01 1.81 2.66
N THR A 44 -10.50 2.80 3.40
CA THR A 44 -9.81 4.07 3.61
C THR A 44 -8.51 3.88 4.38
N SER A 45 -8.49 3.02 5.40
CA SER A 45 -7.28 2.74 6.18
C SER A 45 -6.19 2.06 5.33
N PHE A 46 -6.54 1.09 4.47
CA PHE A 46 -5.58 0.46 3.57
C PHE A 46 -5.01 1.44 2.54
N ILE A 47 -5.83 2.34 1.99
CA ILE A 47 -5.37 3.37 1.06
C ILE A 47 -4.39 4.33 1.75
N ILE A 48 -4.76 4.84 2.94
CA ILE A 48 -3.90 5.74 3.71
C ILE A 48 -2.59 5.04 4.07
N ALA A 49 -2.63 3.80 4.55
CA ALA A 49 -1.44 3.02 4.87
C ALA A 49 -0.54 2.84 3.64
N GLY A 50 -1.11 2.51 2.47
CA GLY A 50 -0.35 2.41 1.22
C GLY A 50 0.36 3.72 0.85
N ILE A 51 -0.34 4.85 0.93
CA ILE A 51 0.23 6.18 0.65
C ILE A 51 1.36 6.53 1.63
N CYS A 52 1.16 6.25 2.93
CA CYS A 52 2.18 6.48 3.95
C CYS A 52 3.44 5.65 3.68
N ILE A 53 3.28 4.36 3.37
CA ILE A 53 4.40 3.46 3.09
C ILE A 53 5.17 3.94 1.84
N VAL A 54 4.48 4.24 0.75
CA VAL A 54 5.11 4.71 -0.50
C VAL A 54 5.86 6.04 -0.28
N SER A 55 5.32 6.94 0.53
CA SER A 55 5.97 8.22 0.85
C SER A 55 7.27 8.05 1.64
N ILE A 56 7.33 7.06 2.53
CA ILE A 56 8.50 6.84 3.41
C ILE A 56 9.56 5.96 2.72
N LEU A 57 9.14 5.09 1.79
CA LEU A 57 9.99 4.15 1.08
C LEU A 57 11.28 4.73 0.45
N PRO A 58 11.25 5.86 -0.28
CA PRO A 58 12.46 6.41 -0.89
C PRO A 58 13.50 6.84 0.17
N PHE A 59 13.07 7.33 1.33
CA PHE A 59 13.96 7.67 2.43
C PHE A 59 14.60 6.42 3.04
N GLY A 60 13.82 5.35 3.19
CA GLY A 60 14.34 4.05 3.64
C GLY A 60 15.39 3.48 2.68
N TYR A 61 15.12 3.51 1.38
CA TYR A 61 16.08 3.05 0.37
C TYR A 61 17.32 3.93 0.29
N GLN A 62 17.18 5.24 0.46
CA GLN A 62 18.33 6.14 0.52
C GLN A 62 19.25 5.78 1.69
N LYS A 63 18.69 5.54 2.89
CA LYS A 63 19.48 5.12 4.06
C LYS A 63 20.18 3.79 3.87
N ILE A 64 19.49 2.80 3.30
CA ILE A 64 20.09 1.49 2.99
C ILE A 64 21.24 1.66 1.99
N TYR A 65 21.06 2.49 0.97
CA TYR A 65 22.09 2.75 -0.03
C TYR A 65 23.32 3.44 0.57
N GLU A 66 23.13 4.43 1.46
CA GLU A 66 24.20 5.11 2.20
C GLU A 66 24.98 4.17 3.15
N ILE A 67 24.38 3.08 3.62
CA ILE A 67 25.05 2.11 4.50
C ILE A 67 25.87 1.09 3.71
N ILE A 68 25.37 0.68 2.55
CA ILE A 68 25.95 -0.42 1.77
C ILE A 68 27.08 0.07 0.86
N LEU A 69 26.99 1.30 0.34
CA LEU A 69 27.94 1.90 -0.59
C LEU A 69 28.70 3.05 0.06
#